data_AF-A0A972RRL3-F1
#
_entry.id   AF-A0A972RRL3-F1
#
_cell.length_a   1.000
_cell.length_b   1.000
_cell.length_c   1.000
_cell.angle_alpha   90.00
_cell.angle_beta   90.00
_cell.angle_gamma   90.00
#
_symmetry.space_group_name_H-M   'P 1'
#
loop_
_entity.id
_entity.type
_entity.pdbx_description
1 polymer ?
#
loop_
_entity_poly.entity_id
_entity_poly.type
_entity_poly.pdbx_seq_one_letter_code
_entity_poly.pdbx_strand_id
1 'polypeptide(L)'
;AQGVRQSAITDIFKTLHISDSPLTDPAEVLSLKNLRLVGGSPRAIWSECLKPTTKWNFDINIDQNQLEYLPRLFPDLEKKLKGLNQLEQFIEIVDSFYRELIDFELETLDRLNPQYNKWVGELKNIYQQLKQFKQPLLRLGKHTGRYTHSILLVLRKKNKNLFKEVLRQFTSKTRWLTKEDMPLGWAYLITTKG
;
A
#
# COMPACT_ATOMS: atom_id res chain seq x y z
N ALA A 1 33.04 3.35 -6.01
CA ALA A 1 32.49 1.99 -5.82
C ALA A 1 32.41 1.52 -4.36
N GLN A 2 33.06 2.16 -3.39
CA GLN A 2 33.02 1.75 -1.97
C GLN A 2 31.70 2.09 -1.24
N GLY A 3 30.96 3.12 -1.64
CA GLY A 3 29.68 3.51 -1.00
C GLY A 3 28.50 2.55 -1.23
N VAL A 4 28.52 1.74 -2.30
CA VAL A 4 27.42 0.81 -2.64
C VAL A 4 27.55 -0.53 -1.90
N ARG A 5 28.77 -0.96 -1.57
CA ARG A 5 28.98 -2.22 -0.81
C ARG A 5 28.59 -2.10 0.66
N GLN A 6 28.77 -0.92 1.25
CA GLN A 6 28.40 -0.67 2.64
C GLN A 6 26.88 -0.65 2.82
N SER A 7 26.12 -0.11 1.85
CA SER A 7 24.67 0.07 1.99
C SER A 7 23.87 -1.23 2.02
N ALA A 8 24.34 -2.28 1.33
CA ALA A 8 23.63 -3.56 1.28
C ALA A 8 23.79 -4.34 2.58
N ILE A 9 24.97 -4.33 3.22
CA ILE A 9 25.21 -5.07 4.48
C ILE A 9 24.38 -4.45 5.62
N THR A 10 24.10 -3.16 5.53
CA THR A 10 23.40 -2.38 6.55
C THR A 10 21.90 -2.20 6.27
N ASP A 11 21.32 -2.95 5.33
CA ASP A 11 19.91 -2.81 4.98
C ASP A 11 19.02 -3.55 5.99
N ILE A 12 18.22 -2.80 6.76
CA ILE A 12 17.28 -3.37 7.73
C ILE A 12 16.28 -4.32 7.07
N PHE A 13 15.93 -4.13 5.80
CA PHE A 13 14.96 -5.00 5.15
C PHE A 13 15.50 -6.41 4.90
N LYS A 14 16.80 -6.65 5.10
CA LYS A 14 17.35 -8.01 5.12
C LYS A 14 16.90 -8.84 6.31
N THR A 15 16.43 -8.21 7.39
CA THR A 15 15.83 -8.96 8.50
C THR A 15 14.43 -9.43 8.15
N LEU A 16 13.75 -8.83 7.17
CA LEU A 16 12.39 -9.18 6.78
C LEU A 16 12.41 -10.15 5.59
N HIS A 17 11.97 -11.37 5.82
CA HIS A 17 11.80 -12.39 4.80
C HIS A 17 10.32 -12.54 4.47
N ILE A 18 9.98 -12.44 3.19
CA ILE A 18 8.63 -12.69 2.66
C ILE A 18 8.78 -13.73 1.56
N SER A 19 8.11 -14.88 1.71
CA SER A 19 8.14 -15.92 0.68
C SER A 19 7.28 -15.52 -0.52
N ASP A 20 7.60 -16.08 -1.68
CA ASP A 20 6.63 -16.11 -2.78
C ASP A 20 5.42 -16.96 -2.39
N SER A 21 4.26 -16.64 -2.96
CA SER A 21 3.07 -17.48 -2.82
C SER A 21 3.14 -18.68 -3.77
N PRO A 22 2.53 -19.83 -3.44
CA PRO A 22 2.42 -20.97 -4.35
C PRO A 22 1.78 -20.60 -5.69
N LEU A 23 2.20 -21.29 -6.75
CA LEU A 23 1.56 -21.16 -8.07
C LEU A 23 0.12 -21.66 -8.01
N THR A 24 -0.79 -20.96 -8.68
CA THR A 24 -2.20 -21.33 -8.84
C THR A 24 -2.56 -21.26 -10.32
N ASP A 25 -3.54 -22.05 -10.76
CA ASP A 25 -4.04 -21.98 -12.14
C ASP A 25 -4.57 -20.57 -12.45
N PRO A 26 -3.98 -19.87 -13.45
CA PRO A 26 -4.43 -18.54 -13.86
C PRO A 26 -5.92 -18.46 -14.18
N ALA A 27 -6.53 -19.50 -14.74
CA ALA A 27 -7.96 -19.50 -15.10
C ALA A 27 -8.87 -19.40 -13.85
N GLU A 28 -8.40 -19.95 -12.73
CA GLU A 28 -9.14 -19.95 -11.46
C GLU A 28 -9.07 -18.59 -10.77
N VAL A 29 -7.95 -17.88 -10.88
CA VAL A 29 -7.68 -16.69 -10.05
C VAL A 29 -7.65 -15.37 -10.80
N LEU A 30 -7.43 -15.36 -12.12
CA LEU A 30 -7.35 -14.14 -12.92
C LEU A 30 -8.66 -13.83 -13.63
N SER A 31 -8.91 -12.54 -13.83
CA SER A 31 -9.99 -12.02 -14.64
C SER A 31 -9.52 -10.79 -15.41
N LEU A 32 -9.92 -10.67 -16.67
CA LEU A 32 -9.61 -9.51 -17.48
C LEU A 32 -10.53 -8.34 -17.08
N LYS A 33 -9.95 -7.21 -16.68
CA LYS A 33 -10.67 -6.00 -16.27
C LYS A 33 -10.35 -4.83 -17.19
N ASN A 34 -11.40 -4.10 -17.58
CA ASN A 34 -11.24 -2.82 -18.27
C ASN A 34 -11.13 -1.72 -17.21
N LEU A 35 -9.95 -1.12 -17.12
CA LEU A 35 -9.62 -0.07 -16.18
C LEU A 35 -9.82 1.29 -16.84
N ARG A 36 -10.48 2.20 -16.15
CA ARG A 36 -10.69 3.58 -16.59
C ARG A 36 -9.96 4.55 -15.66
N LEU A 37 -9.35 5.57 -16.25
CA LEU A 37 -8.71 6.66 -15.52
C LEU A 37 -9.73 7.77 -15.24
N VAL A 38 -9.86 8.17 -13.99
CA VAL A 38 -10.68 9.33 -13.57
C VAL A 38 -9.81 10.41 -12.93
N GLY A 39 -10.29 11.66 -12.94
CA GLY A 39 -9.57 12.81 -12.38
C GLY A 39 -8.45 13.38 -13.26
N GLY A 40 -8.34 12.89 -14.50
CA GLY A 40 -7.42 13.36 -15.53
C GLY A 40 -8.00 13.09 -16.92
N SER A 41 -7.17 13.13 -17.97
CA SER A 41 -7.61 12.83 -19.33
C SER A 41 -8.18 11.41 -19.42
N PRO A 42 -9.39 11.22 -19.96
CA PRO A 42 -10.02 9.92 -20.06
C PRO A 42 -9.11 8.92 -20.79
N ARG A 43 -8.87 7.77 -20.16
CA ARG A 43 -8.09 6.67 -20.73
C ARG A 43 -8.66 5.36 -20.23
N ALA A 44 -8.67 4.35 -21.11
CA ALA A 44 -9.04 2.99 -20.77
C ALA A 44 -7.91 2.03 -21.12
N ILE A 45 -7.70 1.00 -20.31
CA ILE A 45 -6.74 -0.07 -20.57
C ILE A 45 -7.35 -1.40 -20.13
N TRP A 46 -6.93 -2.49 -20.76
CA TRP A 46 -7.25 -3.83 -20.29
C TRP A 46 -6.09 -4.35 -19.43
N SER A 47 -6.41 -4.96 -18.29
CA SER A 47 -5.42 -5.56 -17.40
C SER A 47 -5.97 -6.85 -16.80
N GLU A 48 -5.13 -7.87 -16.73
CA GLU A 48 -5.40 -9.05 -15.92
C GLU A 48 -5.32 -8.65 -14.44
N CYS A 49 -6.33 -9.05 -13.67
CA CYS A 49 -6.47 -8.76 -12.25
C CYS A 49 -6.88 -10.03 -11.50
N LEU A 50 -6.40 -10.17 -10.27
CA LEU A 50 -6.89 -11.20 -9.36
C LEU A 50 -8.38 -10.98 -9.07
N LYS A 51 -9.15 -12.06 -9.02
CA LYS A 51 -10.55 -12.05 -8.58
C LYS A 51 -10.58 -11.64 -7.09
N PRO A 52 -11.54 -10.82 -6.64
CA PRO A 52 -11.58 -10.32 -5.25
C PRO A 52 -11.65 -11.40 -4.16
N THR A 53 -12.11 -12.61 -4.50
CA THR A 53 -12.26 -13.73 -3.57
C THR A 53 -11.03 -14.64 -3.53
N THR A 54 -9.98 -14.35 -4.30
CA THR A 54 -8.77 -15.16 -4.34
C THR A 54 -8.03 -15.07 -3.01
N LYS A 55 -7.59 -16.22 -2.49
CA LYS A 55 -6.76 -16.34 -1.30
C LYS A 55 -5.45 -17.02 -1.68
N TRP A 56 -4.36 -16.56 -1.10
CA TRP A 56 -3.05 -17.21 -1.22
C TRP A 56 -2.33 -17.12 0.11
N ASN A 57 -1.47 -18.10 0.36
CA ASN A 57 -0.64 -18.17 1.56
C ASN A 57 0.78 -17.80 1.20
N PHE A 58 1.47 -17.18 2.14
CA PHE A 58 2.88 -16.86 2.05
C PHE A 58 3.41 -16.68 3.49
N ASP A 59 4.70 -16.92 3.66
CA ASP A 59 5.35 -16.83 4.96
C ASP A 59 5.98 -15.44 5.11
N ILE A 60 5.81 -14.84 6.29
CA ILE A 60 6.52 -13.63 6.69
C ILE A 60 7.30 -13.96 7.95
N ASN A 61 8.61 -13.75 7.92
CA ASN A 61 9.49 -13.99 9.05
C ASN A 61 10.44 -12.80 9.27
N ILE A 62 10.75 -12.52 10.53
CA ILE A 62 11.82 -11.59 10.89
C ILE A 62 13.01 -12.41 11.40
N ASP A 63 14.15 -12.31 10.72
CA ASP A 63 15.41 -12.90 11.17
C ASP A 63 15.92 -12.14 12.40
N GLN A 64 15.61 -12.69 13.58
CA GLN A 64 15.99 -12.13 14.87
C GLN A 64 17.50 -12.07 15.05
N ASN A 65 18.25 -13.02 14.48
CA ASN A 65 19.71 -13.01 14.57
C ASN A 65 20.27 -11.77 13.88
N GLN A 66 19.78 -11.45 12.68
CA GLN A 66 20.20 -10.23 11.97
C GLN A 66 19.71 -8.95 12.67
N LEU A 67 18.52 -8.97 13.28
CA LEU A 67 17.98 -7.83 14.02
C LEU A 67 18.86 -7.45 15.21
N GLU A 68 19.43 -8.42 15.94
CA GLU A 68 20.34 -8.18 17.06
C GLU A 68 21.66 -7.50 16.67
N TYR A 69 22.10 -7.63 15.41
CA TYR A 69 23.32 -6.97 14.91
C TYR A 69 23.09 -5.52 14.45
N LEU A 70 21.85 -5.13 14.11
CA LEU A 70 21.54 -3.80 13.58
C LEU A 70 21.83 -2.63 14.54
N PRO A 71 21.56 -2.72 15.86
CA PRO A 71 21.93 -1.68 16.82
C PRO A 71 23.40 -1.29 16.80
N ARG A 72 24.29 -2.25 16.53
CA ARG A 72 25.74 -2.02 16.43
C ARG A 72 26.12 -1.19 15.20
N LEU A 73 25.33 -1.28 14.13
CA LEU A 73 25.53 -0.54 12.88
C LEU A 73 24.81 0.81 12.90
N PHE A 74 23.70 0.93 13.65
CA PHE A 74 22.93 2.16 13.79
C PHE A 74 22.36 2.34 15.21
N PRO A 75 23.10 2.98 16.12
CA PRO A 75 22.67 3.21 17.51
C PRO A 75 21.37 4.02 17.62
N ASP A 76 21.15 4.95 16.67
CA ASP A 76 19.92 5.75 16.61
C ASP A 76 18.71 4.97 16.07
N LEU A 77 18.97 3.90 15.31
CA LEU A 77 17.96 3.00 14.81
C LEU A 77 17.50 2.07 15.93
N GLU A 78 18.38 1.61 16.82
CA GLU A 78 18.01 0.79 18.00
C GLU A 78 16.84 1.39 18.78
N LYS A 79 16.87 2.70 19.06
CA LYS A 79 15.77 3.40 19.76
C LYS A 79 14.45 3.37 18.98
N LYS A 80 14.51 3.33 17.63
CA LYS A 80 13.34 3.27 16.74
C LYS A 80 12.89 1.84 16.43
N LEU A 81 13.81 0.87 16.48
CA LEU A 81 13.59 -0.54 16.16
C LEU A 81 13.21 -1.39 17.36
N LYS A 82 13.37 -0.91 18.59
CA LYS A 82 12.85 -1.59 19.79
C LYS A 82 11.34 -1.89 19.70
N GLY A 83 10.59 -1.16 18.87
CA GLY A 83 9.19 -1.42 18.54
C GLY A 83 8.95 -2.08 17.18
N LEU A 84 9.97 -2.69 16.57
CA LEU A 84 9.88 -3.51 15.33
C LEU A 84 10.39 -4.94 15.55
N ASN A 85 10.65 -5.32 16.81
CA ASN A 85 11.15 -6.64 17.16
C ASN A 85 10.08 -7.74 17.06
N GLN A 86 8.83 -7.35 16.82
CA GLN A 86 7.68 -8.24 16.68
C GLN A 86 7.03 -8.05 15.31
N LEU A 87 6.74 -9.17 14.65
CA LEU A 87 6.06 -9.19 13.35
C LEU A 87 4.70 -8.49 13.43
N GLU A 88 4.01 -8.62 14.56
CA GLU A 88 2.74 -7.96 14.82
C GLU A 88 2.85 -6.43 14.74
N GLN A 89 3.88 -5.85 15.34
CA GLN A 89 4.11 -4.41 15.31
C GLN A 89 4.40 -3.92 13.88
N PHE A 90 5.16 -4.70 13.11
CA PHE A 90 5.38 -4.40 11.69
C PHE A 90 4.06 -4.40 10.91
N ILE A 91 3.22 -5.41 11.11
CA ILE A 91 1.90 -5.50 10.47
C ILE A 91 1.00 -4.34 10.89
N GLU A 92 1.01 -3.93 12.16
CA GLU A 92 0.25 -2.78 12.66
C GLU A 92 0.69 -1.46 12.00
N ILE A 93 2.00 -1.26 11.80
CA ILE A 93 2.53 -0.07 11.09
C ILE A 93 2.05 -0.06 9.64
N VAL A 94 2.09 -1.22 8.97
CA VAL A 94 1.61 -1.38 7.60
C VAL A 94 0.11 -1.07 7.52
N ASP A 95 -0.71 -1.65 8.39
CA ASP A 95 -2.15 -1.42 8.46
C ASP A 95 -2.47 0.07 8.73
N SER A 96 -1.78 0.68 9.70
CA SER A 96 -1.93 2.10 10.03
C SER A 96 -1.71 3.00 8.81
N PHE A 97 -0.64 2.75 8.04
CA PHE A 97 -0.38 3.50 6.81
C PHE A 97 -1.54 3.39 5.81
N TYR A 98 -2.08 2.18 5.59
CA TYR A 98 -3.15 1.98 4.62
C TYR A 98 -4.50 2.53 5.10
N ARG A 99 -4.78 2.52 6.41
CA ARG A 99 -5.95 3.20 6.98
C ARG A 99 -5.87 4.71 6.79
N GLU A 100 -4.69 5.30 7.01
CA GLU A 100 -4.47 6.72 6.74
C GLU A 100 -4.58 7.08 5.25
N LEU A 101 -4.16 6.17 4.36
CA LEU A 101 -4.38 6.31 2.92
C LEU A 101 -5.87 6.34 2.58
N ILE A 102 -6.69 5.49 3.22
CA ILE A 102 -8.14 5.49 3.03
C ILE A 102 -8.74 6.83 3.50
N ASP A 103 -8.34 7.33 4.68
CA ASP A 103 -8.80 8.63 5.17
C ASP A 103 -8.43 9.76 4.22
N PHE A 104 -7.21 9.73 3.68
CA PHE A 104 -6.78 10.69 2.67
C PHE A 104 -7.60 10.57 1.38
N GLU A 105 -7.91 9.36 0.91
CA GLU A 105 -8.76 9.17 -0.25
C GLU A 105 -10.15 9.77 -0.01
N LEU A 106 -10.78 9.48 1.12
CA LEU A 106 -12.09 10.04 1.51
C LEU A 106 -12.06 11.58 1.54
N GLU A 107 -11.08 12.19 2.21
CA GLU A 107 -10.90 13.64 2.27
C GLU A 107 -10.78 14.25 0.85
N THR A 108 -10.06 13.57 -0.06
CA THR A 108 -9.93 14.04 -1.44
C THR A 108 -11.20 13.87 -2.27
N LEU A 109 -12.04 12.88 -1.95
CA LEU A 109 -13.32 12.65 -2.60
C LEU A 109 -14.38 13.65 -2.12
N ASP A 110 -14.32 14.10 -0.87
CA ASP A 110 -15.20 15.15 -0.33
C ASP A 110 -15.09 16.47 -1.08
N ARG A 111 -13.93 16.74 -1.68
CA ARG A 111 -13.69 17.94 -2.49
C ARG A 111 -14.24 17.84 -3.91
N LEU A 112 -14.67 16.66 -4.34
CA LEU A 112 -15.24 16.46 -5.67
C LEU A 112 -16.75 16.59 -5.59
N ASN A 113 -17.34 17.31 -6.55
CA ASN A 113 -18.78 17.44 -6.63
C ASN A 113 -19.40 16.10 -7.11
N PRO A 114 -20.22 15.41 -6.29
CA PRO A 114 -20.82 14.13 -6.64
C PRO A 114 -21.76 14.20 -7.84
N GLN A 115 -22.38 15.36 -8.09
CA GLN A 115 -23.31 15.59 -9.20
C GLN A 115 -22.66 15.30 -10.57
N TYR A 116 -21.36 15.54 -10.69
CA TYR A 116 -20.58 15.32 -11.92
C TYR A 116 -19.75 14.05 -11.89
N ASN A 117 -19.77 13.31 -10.77
CA ASN A 117 -18.87 12.20 -10.52
C ASN A 117 -19.60 11.05 -9.82
N LYS A 118 -20.51 10.36 -10.52
CA LYS A 118 -21.25 9.20 -9.96
C LYS A 118 -20.35 8.19 -9.24
N TRP A 119 -19.16 7.94 -9.80
CA TRP A 119 -18.14 7.05 -9.24
C TRP A 119 -17.63 7.45 -7.84
N VAL A 120 -17.78 8.71 -7.44
CA VAL A 120 -17.36 9.19 -6.11
C VAL A 120 -18.20 8.56 -5.01
N GLY A 121 -19.51 8.39 -5.23
CA GLY A 121 -20.41 7.78 -4.25
C GLY A 121 -20.04 6.33 -3.96
N GLU A 122 -19.91 5.53 -5.02
CA GLU A 122 -19.50 4.12 -4.92
C GLU A 122 -18.12 3.98 -4.27
N LEU A 123 -17.15 4.79 -4.71
CA LEU A 123 -15.81 4.72 -4.17
C LEU A 123 -15.74 5.11 -2.68
N LYS A 124 -16.52 6.11 -2.26
CA LYS A 124 -16.67 6.45 -0.83
C LYS A 124 -17.24 5.29 -0.04
N ASN A 125 -18.30 4.64 -0.54
CA ASN A 125 -18.91 3.48 0.11
C ASN A 125 -17.90 2.35 0.29
N ILE A 126 -17.15 2.00 -0.76
CA ILE A 126 -16.10 0.97 -0.71
C ILE A 126 -15.03 1.32 0.34
N TYR A 127 -14.55 2.56 0.37
CA TYR A 127 -13.56 2.98 1.36
C TYR A 127 -14.11 2.94 2.80
N GLN A 128 -15.37 3.31 3.02
CA GLN A 128 -16.00 3.19 4.33
C GLN A 128 -16.14 1.72 4.76
N GLN A 129 -16.50 0.83 3.83
CA GLN A 129 -16.53 -0.62 4.11
C GLN A 129 -15.14 -1.14 4.47
N LEU A 130 -14.10 -0.77 3.71
CA LEU A 130 -12.71 -1.15 4.01
C LEU A 130 -12.29 -0.72 5.41
N LYS A 131 -12.65 0.49 5.87
CA LYS A 131 -12.33 0.93 7.24
C LYS A 131 -12.93 0.05 8.34
N GLN A 132 -14.06 -0.62 8.06
CA GLN A 132 -14.72 -1.49 9.02
C GLN A 132 -14.07 -2.87 9.13
N PHE A 133 -13.18 -3.25 8.20
CA PHE A 133 -12.42 -4.49 8.31
C PHE A 133 -11.46 -4.43 9.50
N LYS A 134 -11.53 -5.48 10.33
CA LYS A 134 -10.66 -5.65 11.51
C LYS A 134 -9.29 -6.20 11.15
N GLN A 135 -9.21 -6.92 10.03
CA GLN A 135 -7.97 -7.48 9.53
C GLN A 135 -7.02 -6.37 9.03
N PRO A 136 -5.69 -6.56 9.15
CA PRO A 136 -4.72 -5.66 8.57
C PRO A 136 -4.94 -5.48 7.07
N LEU A 137 -5.00 -4.23 6.61
CA LEU A 137 -5.19 -3.90 5.20
C LEU A 137 -3.84 -3.69 4.52
N LEU A 138 -3.80 -4.02 3.24
CA LEU A 138 -2.71 -3.67 2.34
C LEU A 138 -3.21 -3.37 0.94
N ARG A 139 -2.41 -2.64 0.19
CA ARG A 139 -2.71 -2.31 -1.20
C ARG A 139 -1.54 -2.66 -2.12
N LEU A 140 -1.76 -3.63 -2.99
CA LEU A 140 -0.74 -4.29 -3.80
C LEU A 140 -0.96 -4.10 -5.30
N GLY A 141 0.13 -4.23 -6.05
CA GLY A 141 0.10 -4.31 -7.51
C GLY A 141 0.05 -2.96 -8.23
N LYS A 142 -0.25 -3.04 -9.53
CA LYS A 142 -0.26 -1.88 -10.44
C LYS A 142 -1.55 -1.08 -10.30
N HIS A 143 -1.53 0.15 -10.78
CA HIS A 143 -2.71 1.02 -10.86
C HIS A 143 -3.35 1.40 -9.51
N THR A 144 -2.64 1.20 -8.41
CA THR A 144 -3.08 1.56 -7.05
C THR A 144 -2.82 3.03 -6.68
N GLY A 145 -2.18 3.80 -7.57
CA GLY A 145 -1.93 5.22 -7.40
C GLY A 145 -0.66 5.55 -6.60
N ARG A 146 -0.14 6.76 -6.79
CA ARG A 146 1.17 7.16 -6.26
C ARG A 146 1.26 7.20 -4.74
N TYR A 147 0.16 7.51 -4.06
CA TYR A 147 0.16 7.65 -2.60
C TYR A 147 0.32 6.30 -1.90
N THR A 148 0.05 5.20 -2.61
CA THR A 148 0.29 3.83 -2.16
C THR A 148 1.78 3.46 -2.15
N HIS A 149 2.57 4.03 -3.08
CA HIS A 149 3.96 3.64 -3.32
C HIS A 149 4.99 4.74 -2.99
N SER A 150 4.60 5.74 -2.21
CA SER A 150 5.48 6.87 -1.90
C SER A 150 5.30 7.35 -0.48
N ILE A 151 6.32 8.07 0.00
CA ILE A 151 6.32 8.71 1.32
C ILE A 151 5.46 9.98 1.40
N LEU A 152 4.66 10.29 0.36
CA LEU A 152 3.93 11.55 0.25
C LEU A 152 2.94 11.78 1.40
N LEU A 153 2.30 10.72 1.91
CA LEU A 153 1.41 10.82 3.08
C LEU A 153 2.19 11.16 4.36
N VAL A 154 3.37 10.57 4.55
CA VAL A 154 4.26 10.89 5.67
C VAL A 154 4.75 12.34 5.56
N LEU A 155 5.14 12.76 4.35
CA LEU A 155 5.57 14.13 4.08
C LEU A 155 4.45 15.13 4.39
N ARG A 156 3.21 14.84 3.98
CA ARG A 156 2.03 15.65 4.31
C ARG A 156 1.88 15.89 5.81
N LYS A 157 2.15 14.86 6.62
CA LYS A 157 2.06 14.93 8.09
C LYS A 157 3.21 15.72 8.72
N LYS A 158 4.44 15.49 8.25
CA LYS A 158 5.65 16.05 8.86
C LYS A 158 6.01 17.45 8.38
N ASN A 159 5.79 17.75 7.09
CA ASN A 159 6.12 19.04 6.50
C ASN A 159 5.10 19.39 5.39
N LYS A 160 4.04 20.10 5.78
CA LYS A 160 2.95 20.50 4.88
C LYS A 160 3.42 21.42 3.75
N ASN A 161 4.45 22.24 3.96
CA ASN A 161 4.93 23.18 2.94
C ASN A 161 5.68 22.43 1.84
N LEU A 162 6.64 21.58 2.23
CA LEU A 162 7.35 20.72 1.29
C LEU A 162 6.39 19.78 0.55
N PHE A 163 5.38 19.24 1.24
CA PHE A 163 4.32 18.46 0.58
C PHE A 163 3.60 19.26 -0.52
N LYS A 164 3.22 20.51 -0.26
CA LYS A 164 2.56 21.39 -1.25
C LYS A 164 3.47 21.69 -2.43
N GLU A 165 4.76 21.97 -2.18
CA GLU A 165 5.75 22.20 -3.23
C GLU A 165 5.91 20.98 -4.15
N VAL A 166 6.06 19.80 -3.55
CA VAL A 166 6.13 18.53 -4.29
C VAL A 166 4.84 18.29 -5.08
N LEU A 167 3.67 18.54 -4.49
CA LEU A 167 2.40 18.37 -5.19
C LEU A 167 2.23 19.32 -6.39
N ARG A 168 2.79 20.54 -6.35
CA ARG A 168 2.72 21.49 -7.48
C ARG A 168 3.41 20.95 -8.74
N GLN A 169 4.39 20.06 -8.58
CA GLN A 169 5.08 19.42 -9.71
C GLN A 169 4.27 18.28 -10.34
N PHE A 170 3.12 17.94 -9.76
CA PHE A 170 2.31 16.82 -10.18
C PHE A 170 0.95 17.28 -10.69
N THR A 171 0.47 16.60 -11.74
CA THR A 171 -0.90 16.78 -12.24
C THR A 171 -1.94 16.35 -11.20
N SER A 172 -3.20 16.72 -11.48
CA SER A 172 -4.38 16.36 -10.68
C SER A 172 -4.38 14.91 -10.21
N LYS A 173 -4.97 14.67 -9.03
CA LYS A 173 -5.07 13.31 -8.46
C LYS A 173 -5.93 12.43 -9.34
N THR A 174 -5.28 11.49 -10.05
CA THR A 174 -5.94 10.50 -10.89
C THR A 174 -6.16 9.18 -10.15
N ARG A 175 -7.17 8.42 -10.58
CA ARG A 175 -7.47 7.08 -10.05
C ARG A 175 -7.79 6.13 -11.19
N TRP A 176 -7.20 4.94 -11.13
CA TRP A 176 -7.64 3.83 -11.96
C TRP A 176 -8.72 3.07 -11.22
N LEU A 177 -9.85 2.87 -11.88
CA LEU A 177 -11.00 2.14 -11.36
C LEU A 177 -11.40 1.07 -12.39
N THR A 178 -12.07 0.02 -11.96
CA THR A 178 -12.75 -0.88 -12.91
C THR A 178 -13.97 -0.17 -13.53
N LYS A 179 -14.60 -0.81 -14.52
CA LYS A 179 -15.89 -0.34 -15.07
C LYS A 179 -17.00 -0.29 -14.02
N GLU A 180 -16.90 -1.14 -13.00
CA GLU A 180 -17.80 -1.20 -11.84
C GLU A 180 -17.39 -0.23 -10.71
N ASP A 181 -16.57 0.77 -11.02
CA ASP A 181 -16.11 1.79 -10.08
C ASP A 181 -15.27 1.27 -8.89
N MET A 182 -14.75 0.04 -8.99
CA MET A 182 -13.96 -0.58 -7.94
C MET A 182 -12.50 -0.08 -7.95
N PRO A 183 -11.94 0.31 -6.78
CA PRO A 183 -10.52 0.57 -6.65
C PRO A 183 -9.70 -0.72 -6.69
N LEU A 184 -8.48 -0.61 -7.22
CA LEU A 184 -7.60 -1.75 -7.41
C LEU A 184 -6.65 -1.97 -6.22
N GLY A 185 -6.27 -3.23 -6.04
CA GLY A 185 -5.13 -3.67 -5.24
C GLY A 185 -5.40 -3.89 -3.75
N TRP A 186 -6.61 -3.63 -3.26
CA TRP A 186 -6.92 -3.85 -1.85
C TRP A 186 -6.97 -5.34 -1.52
N ALA A 187 -6.26 -5.71 -0.45
CA ALA A 187 -6.28 -7.02 0.17
C ALA A 187 -6.32 -6.84 1.69
N TYR A 188 -6.57 -7.93 2.39
CA TYR A 188 -6.44 -8.01 3.85
C TYR A 188 -5.58 -9.23 4.22
N LEU A 189 -4.79 -9.10 5.29
CA LEU A 189 -3.98 -10.20 5.81
C LEU A 189 -4.79 -10.99 6.83
N ILE A 190 -4.79 -12.30 6.70
CA ILE A 190 -5.22 -13.21 7.76
C ILE A 190 -3.95 -13.80 8.35
N THR A 191 -3.66 -13.50 9.61
CA THR A 191 -2.55 -14.14 10.33
C THR A 191 -3.04 -15.46 10.92
N THR A 192 -2.43 -16.55 10.49
CA THR A 192 -2.56 -17.85 11.14
C THR A 192 -1.38 -17.98 12.09
N LYS A 193 -1.64 -18.07 13.40
CA LYS A 193 -0.58 -18.44 14.35
C LYS A 193 -0.13 -19.86 14.01
N GLY A 194 1.11 -19.99 13.54
CA GLY A 194 1.82 -21.28 13.50
C GLY A 194 2.26 -21.68 14.89
#